data_AF-A0A7X1DKJ7-F1
#
_entry.id   AF-A0A7X1DKJ7-F1
#
_cell.length_a   1.000
_cell.length_b   1.000
_cell.length_c   1.000
_cell.angle_alpha   90.00
_cell.angle_beta   90.00
_cell.angle_gamma   90.00
#
_symmetry.space_group_name_H-M   'P 1'
#
loop_
_entity.id
_entity.type
_entity.pdbx_description
1 polymer ?
#
loop_
_entity_poly.entity_id
_entity_poly.type
_entity_poly.pdbx_seq_one_letter_code
_entity_poly.pdbx_strand_id
1 'polypeptide(L)'
;MRVRLGERRTPKLTSTLTIVPPSFSNEFHSTTEESAIWNIDAIKEAQDYVNLIEHHVNQLLERSRQIIYRLFIAGDSDYITREELYLADTQYKEEKRKAIERLAYQLDIAVEK
;
A
#
# COMPACT_ATOMS: atom_id res chain seq x y z
N MET A 1 0.04 -1.65 -9.05
CA MET A 1 -0.61 -2.44 -7.97
C MET A 1 -1.97 -1.81 -7.61
N ARG A 2 -3.01 -2.55 -7.18
CA ARG A 2 -4.32 -1.94 -6.80
C ARG A 2 -4.36 -1.61 -5.31
N VAL A 3 -4.56 -0.34 -4.95
CA VAL A 3 -4.74 0.11 -3.57
C VAL A 3 -6.07 -0.40 -3.02
N ARG A 4 -6.04 -1.12 -1.89
CA ARG A 4 -7.23 -1.41 -1.09
C ARG A 4 -7.11 -0.68 0.23
N LEU A 5 -7.80 0.45 0.38
CA LEU A 5 -7.97 1.07 1.69
C LEU A 5 -8.97 0.26 2.51
N GLY A 6 -8.83 0.32 3.85
CA GLY A 6 -9.79 -0.22 4.80
C GLY A 6 -11.16 0.49 4.75
N GLU A 7 -11.92 0.41 5.84
CA GLU A 7 -13.27 0.98 5.89
C GLU A 7 -13.26 2.51 5.70
N ARG A 8 -14.08 3.00 4.76
CA ARG A 8 -14.28 4.43 4.54
C ARG A 8 -14.95 5.04 5.77
N ARG A 9 -14.49 6.23 6.20
CA ARG A 9 -15.20 6.99 7.22
C ARG A 9 -16.55 7.45 6.66
N THR A 10 -17.61 7.09 7.35
CA THR A 10 -18.97 7.54 7.07
C THR A 10 -19.34 8.62 8.08
N PRO A 11 -20.04 9.69 7.65
CA PRO A 11 -20.45 10.73 8.57
C PRO A 11 -21.50 10.19 9.55
N LYS A 12 -21.44 10.66 10.79
CA LYS A 12 -22.45 10.32 11.80
C LYS A 12 -23.73 11.09 11.51
N LEU A 13 -24.76 10.39 11.02
CA LEU A 13 -26.07 10.97 10.76
C LEU A 13 -26.79 11.22 12.11
N THR A 14 -26.60 12.39 12.71
CA THR A 14 -27.31 12.78 13.96
C THR A 14 -28.32 13.86 13.64
N SER A 15 -29.62 13.54 13.64
CA SER A 15 -30.67 14.56 13.64
C SER A 15 -30.88 15.07 15.05
N THR A 16 -30.34 16.24 15.38
CA THR A 16 -30.63 16.93 16.64
C THR A 16 -32.00 17.61 16.54
N LEU A 17 -33.05 16.92 16.95
CA LEU A 17 -34.39 17.49 17.09
C LEU A 17 -34.46 18.28 18.40
N THR A 18 -34.33 19.60 18.31
CA THR A 18 -34.47 20.52 19.46
C THR A 18 -35.73 21.36 19.28
N ILE A 19 -36.55 21.45 20.33
CA ILE A 19 -37.78 22.26 20.35
C ILE A 19 -37.43 23.77 20.40
N VAL A 20 -36.23 24.09 20.88
CA VAL A 20 -35.67 25.45 20.91
C VAL A 20 -34.92 25.69 19.60
N PRO A 21 -35.06 26.86 18.96
CA PRO A 21 -34.31 27.17 17.75
C PRO A 21 -32.80 27.05 18.05
N PRO A 22 -32.06 26.24 17.29
CA PRO A 22 -30.62 26.10 17.47
C PRO A 22 -29.94 27.45 17.21
N SER A 23 -29.08 27.89 18.13
CA SER A 23 -28.16 28.98 17.87
C SER A 23 -27.06 28.47 16.94
N PHE A 24 -27.25 28.63 15.63
CA PHE A 24 -26.20 28.33 14.67
C PHE A 24 -25.07 29.36 14.83
N SER A 25 -24.04 29.02 15.61
CA SER A 25 -22.74 29.66 15.40
C SER A 25 -22.22 29.19 14.04
N ASN A 26 -21.65 30.11 13.27
CA ASN A 26 -21.16 29.89 11.91
C ASN A 26 -19.85 29.08 11.87
N GLU A 27 -19.66 28.18 12.84
CA GLU A 27 -18.52 27.27 12.88
C GLU A 27 -18.91 26.02 12.10
N PHE A 28 -18.76 26.10 10.78
CA PHE A 28 -18.91 24.98 9.87
C PHE A 28 -17.86 23.90 10.16
N HIS A 29 -18.15 23.04 11.14
CA HIS A 29 -17.49 21.75 11.37
C HIS A 29 -18.42 20.64 10.86
N SER A 30 -18.69 20.62 9.55
CA SER A 30 -19.55 19.61 8.95
C SER A 30 -18.85 18.25 9.02
N THR A 31 -19.38 17.34 9.84
CA THR A 31 -18.87 15.96 9.95
C THR A 31 -18.86 15.24 8.60
N THR A 32 -19.69 15.67 7.66
CA THR A 32 -19.73 15.19 6.27
C THR A 32 -18.52 15.65 5.47
N GLU A 33 -18.13 16.92 5.59
CA GLU A 33 -16.96 17.47 4.90
C GLU A 33 -15.67 16.90 5.49
N GLU A 34 -15.58 16.81 6.81
CA GLU A 34 -14.42 16.22 7.49
C GLU A 34 -14.21 14.73 7.14
N SER A 35 -15.30 13.95 7.09
CA SER A 35 -15.23 12.55 6.66
C SER A 35 -14.84 12.42 5.19
N ALA A 36 -15.32 13.33 4.33
CA ALA A 36 -14.96 13.34 2.91
C ALA A 36 -13.47 13.68 2.71
N ILE A 37 -12.97 14.72 3.37
CA ILE A 37 -11.56 15.14 3.32
C ILE A 37 -10.66 14.00 3.78
N TRP A 38 -10.96 13.38 4.93
CA TRP A 38 -10.15 12.27 5.45
C TRP A 38 -10.08 11.10 4.48
N ASN A 39 -11.20 10.73 3.85
CA ASN A 39 -11.23 9.64 2.88
C ASN A 39 -10.36 9.95 1.65
N ILE A 40 -10.35 11.20 1.18
CA ILE A 40 -9.52 11.63 0.04
C ILE A 40 -8.05 11.57 0.41
N ASP A 41 -7.67 12.13 1.56
CA ASP A 41 -6.28 12.16 2.01
C ASP A 41 -5.73 10.76 2.23
N ALA A 42 -6.51 9.88 2.88
CA ALA A 42 -6.11 8.50 3.12
C ALA A 42 -5.92 7.71 1.82
N ILE A 43 -6.78 7.93 0.81
CA ILE A 43 -6.62 7.31 -0.51
C ILE A 43 -5.36 7.81 -1.20
N LYS A 44 -5.11 9.13 -1.13
CA LYS A 44 -3.94 9.75 -1.74
C LYS A 44 -2.66 9.22 -1.11
N GLU A 45 -2.58 9.20 0.22
CA GLU A 45 -1.43 8.68 0.96
C GLU A 45 -1.13 7.22 0.56
N ALA A 46 -2.14 6.35 0.55
CA ALA A 46 -1.94 4.96 0.17
C ALA A 46 -1.52 4.80 -1.31
N GLN A 47 -2.05 5.65 -2.20
CA GLN A 47 -1.65 5.66 -3.61
C GLN A 47 -0.20 6.11 -3.77
N ASP A 48 0.24 7.11 -3.00
CA ASP A 48 1.61 7.60 -3.00
C ASP A 48 2.59 6.52 -2.51
N TYR A 49 2.24 5.78 -1.46
CA TYR A 49 3.03 4.61 -1.02
C TYR A 49 3.11 3.51 -2.08
N VAL A 50 1.99 3.18 -2.72
CA VAL A 50 1.98 2.18 -3.79
C VAL A 50 2.83 2.63 -4.98
N ASN A 51 2.74 3.90 -5.36
CA ASN A 51 3.53 4.47 -6.44
C ASN A 51 5.03 4.44 -6.11
N LEU A 52 5.39 4.74 -4.85
CA LEU A 52 6.77 4.66 -4.38
C LEU A 52 7.33 3.24 -4.53
N ILE A 53 6.60 2.24 -4.01
CA ILE A 53 7.01 0.83 -4.10
C ILE A 53 7.10 0.39 -5.57
N GLU A 54 6.09 0.70 -6.38
CA GLU A 54 6.07 0.36 -7.80
C GLU A 54 7.24 0.99 -8.56
N HIS A 55 7.59 2.24 -8.24
CA HIS A 55 8.75 2.93 -8.80
C HIS A 55 10.05 2.17 -8.51
N HIS A 56 10.31 1.80 -7.26
CA HIS A 56 11.54 1.09 -6.89
C HIS A 56 11.58 -0.34 -7.43
N VAL A 57 10.48 -1.08 -7.37
CA VAL A 57 10.37 -2.44 -7.93
C VAL A 57 10.62 -2.43 -9.44
N ASN A 58 10.17 -1.40 -10.16
CA ASN A 58 10.40 -1.27 -11.60
C ASN A 58 11.86 -0.98 -11.98
N GLN A 59 12.67 -0.45 -11.06
CA GLN A 59 14.12 -0.26 -11.25
C GLN A 59 14.94 -1.54 -11.05
N LEU A 60 14.34 -2.60 -10.50
CA LEU A 60 15.01 -3.89 -10.37
C LEU A 60 15.21 -4.56 -11.74
N LEU A 61 16.23 -5.41 -11.83
CA LEU A 61 16.44 -6.27 -12.99
C LEU A 61 15.22 -7.16 -13.23
N GLU A 62 14.94 -7.50 -14.48
CA GLU A 62 13.71 -8.21 -14.88
C GLU A 62 13.47 -9.48 -14.05
N ARG A 63 14.50 -10.30 -13.85
CA ARG A 63 14.42 -11.52 -13.03
C ARG A 63 14.09 -11.23 -11.56
N SER A 64 14.81 -10.30 -10.94
CA SER A 64 14.58 -9.89 -9.56
C SER A 64 13.16 -9.33 -9.37
N ARG A 65 12.69 -8.52 -10.32
CA ARG A 65 11.34 -7.96 -10.33
C ARG A 65 10.28 -9.06 -10.40
N GLN A 66 10.47 -10.07 -11.25
CA GLN A 66 9.55 -11.22 -11.35
C GLN A 66 9.48 -12.01 -10.04
N ILE A 67 10.62 -12.25 -9.38
CA ILE A 67 10.66 -12.92 -8.07
C ILE A 67 9.89 -12.11 -7.03
N ILE A 68 10.15 -10.81 -6.91
CA ILE A 68 9.46 -9.94 -5.95
C ILE A 68 7.95 -9.89 -6.22
N TYR A 69 7.55 -9.73 -7.48
CA TYR A 69 6.14 -9.66 -7.85
C TYR A 69 5.40 -10.95 -7.51
N ARG A 70 5.90 -12.11 -7.93
CA ARG A 70 5.24 -13.40 -7.68
C ARG A 70 5.14 -13.68 -6.18
N LEU A 71 6.24 -13.49 -5.45
CA LEU A 71 6.28 -13.82 -4.03
C LEU A 71 5.45 -12.87 -3.16
N PHE A 72 5.62 -11.55 -3.32
CA PHE A 72 5.06 -10.57 -2.39
C PHE A 72 3.77 -9.92 -2.88
N ILE A 73 3.55 -9.84 -4.20
CA ILE A 73 2.37 -9.18 -4.78
C ILE A 73 1.31 -10.21 -5.21
N ALA A 74 1.71 -11.30 -5.88
CA ALA A 74 0.79 -12.36 -6.27
C ALA A 74 0.51 -13.33 -5.09
N GLY A 75 1.46 -13.48 -4.16
CA GLY A 75 1.34 -14.38 -3.02
C GLY A 75 1.67 -15.83 -3.34
N ASP A 76 2.46 -16.06 -4.40
CA ASP A 76 2.91 -17.38 -4.80
C ASP A 76 3.91 -17.94 -3.78
N SER A 77 3.98 -19.27 -3.66
CA SER A 77 5.00 -19.92 -2.84
C SER A 77 6.37 -19.88 -3.51
N ASP A 78 7.44 -20.01 -2.72
CA ASP A 78 8.82 -20.13 -3.22
C ASP A 78 8.96 -21.28 -4.24
N TYR A 79 8.26 -22.40 -3.99
CA TYR A 79 8.27 -23.56 -4.87
C TYR A 79 7.69 -23.24 -6.25
N ILE A 80 6.50 -22.64 -6.30
CA ILE A 80 5.80 -22.27 -7.54
C ILE A 80 6.62 -21.23 -8.30
N THR A 81 7.07 -20.19 -7.61
CA THR A 81 7.86 -19.11 -8.22
C THR A 81 9.15 -19.65 -8.85
N ARG A 82 9.85 -20.56 -8.16
CA ARG A 82 11.06 -21.20 -8.68
C ARG A 82 10.79 -22.05 -9.92
N GLU A 83 9.71 -22.84 -9.89
CA GLU A 83 9.30 -23.71 -10.99
C GLU A 83 8.96 -22.89 -12.24
N GLU A 84 8.17 -21.83 -12.10
CA GLU A 84 7.78 -20.95 -13.22
C GLU A 84 8.97 -20.16 -13.81
N LEU A 85 9.99 -19.90 -13.01
CA LEU A 85 11.22 -19.23 -13.47
C LEU A 85 12.26 -20.22 -14.01
N TYR A 86 11.97 -21.53 -13.97
CA TYR A 86 12.88 -22.61 -14.40
C TYR A 86 14.28 -22.51 -13.77
N LEU A 87 14.33 -22.20 -12.46
CA LEU A 87 15.58 -22.01 -11.72
C LEU A 87 15.90 -23.21 -10.84
N ALA A 88 17.20 -23.51 -10.70
CA ALA A 88 17.69 -24.41 -9.67
C ALA A 88 17.50 -23.80 -8.28
N ASP A 89 17.41 -24.64 -7.24
CA ASP A 89 17.13 -24.20 -5.87
C ASP A 89 18.17 -23.22 -5.31
N THR A 90 19.45 -23.50 -5.53
CA THR A 90 20.56 -22.64 -5.10
C THR A 90 20.53 -21.29 -5.81
N GLN A 91 20.37 -21.32 -7.13
CA GLN A 91 20.29 -20.12 -7.95
C GLN A 91 19.08 -19.26 -7.56
N TYR A 92 17.92 -19.86 -7.34
CA TYR A 92 16.72 -19.16 -6.89
C TYR A 92 16.94 -18.44 -5.56
N LYS A 93 17.54 -19.13 -4.57
CA LYS A 93 17.85 -18.54 -3.26
C LYS A 93 18.78 -17.34 -3.37
N GLU A 94 19.82 -17.43 -4.20
CA GLU A 94 20.75 -16.33 -4.42
C GLU A 94 20.09 -15.14 -5.10
N GLU A 95 19.31 -15.38 -6.17
CA GLU A 95 18.62 -14.32 -6.90
C GLU A 95 17.53 -13.66 -6.05
N LYS A 96 16.80 -14.44 -5.24
CA LYS A 96 15.83 -13.93 -4.26
C LYS A 96 16.53 -13.03 -3.23
N ARG A 97 17.66 -13.48 -2.67
CA ARG A 97 18.43 -12.70 -1.70
C ARG A 97 18.92 -11.38 -2.31
N LYS A 98 19.52 -11.41 -3.50
CA LYS A 98 19.97 -10.20 -4.22
C LYS A 98 18.82 -9.25 -4.54
N ALA A 99 17.66 -9.78 -4.91
CA ALA A 99 16.48 -8.98 -5.20
C ALA A 99 15.99 -8.21 -3.96
N ILE A 100 15.91 -8.89 -2.81
CA ILE A 100 15.50 -8.30 -1.54
C ILE A 100 16.52 -7.27 -1.05
N GLU A 101 17.82 -7.62 -1.07
CA GLU A 101 18.90 -6.71 -0.69
C GLU A 101 18.85 -5.44 -1.55
N ARG A 102 18.74 -5.58 -2.87
CA ARG A 102 18.70 -4.42 -3.78
C ARG A 102 17.47 -3.55 -3.57
N LEU A 103 16.31 -4.15 -3.34
CA LEU A 103 15.08 -3.40 -3.05
C LEU A 103 15.19 -2.66 -1.72
N ALA A 104 15.76 -3.30 -0.68
CA ALA A 104 15.95 -2.68 0.61
C ALA A 104 16.93 -1.49 0.55
N TYR A 105 18.04 -1.63 -0.18
CA TYR A 105 18.95 -0.50 -0.43
C TYR A 105 18.28 0.65 -1.18
N GLN A 106 17.40 0.34 -2.15
CA GLN A 106 16.66 1.37 -2.88
C GLN A 106 15.64 2.11 -2.02
N LEU A 107 15.08 1.43 -1.01
CA LEU A 107 14.13 2.00 -0.06
C LEU A 107 14.81 2.61 1.17
N ASP A 108 16.14 2.63 1.22
CA ASP A 108 16.95 3.09 2.36
C ASP A 108 16.57 2.40 3.69
N ILE A 109 16.15 1.14 3.60
CA ILE A 109 15.84 0.31 4.77
C ILE A 109 17.14 -0.40 5.17
N ALA A 110 17.62 -0.14 6.38
CA ALA A 110 18.82 -0.78 6.90
C ALA A 110 18.69 -2.32 6.85
N VAL A 111 19.57 -2.97 6.10
CA VAL A 111 19.68 -4.44 6.07
C VAL A 111 20.81 -4.82 7.02
N GLU A 112 20.47 -5.23 8.23
CA GLU A 112 21.43 -5.88 9.13
C GLU A 112 21.77 -7.28 8.58
N LYS A 113 23.06 -7.65 8.68
CA LYS A 113 23.62 -8.90 8.14
C LYS A 113 23.46 -10.08 9.10
#